data_AF-A0A1I6LAL6-F1
#
_entry.id   AF-A0A1I6LAL6-F1
#
_cell.length_a   1.000
_cell.length_b   1.000
_cell.length_c   1.000
_cell.angle_alpha   90.00
_cell.angle_beta   90.00
_cell.angle_gamma   90.00
#
_symmetry.space_group_name_H-M   'P 1'
#
loop_
_entity.id
_entity.type
_entity.pdbx_description
1 polymer ?
#
loop_
_entity_poly.entity_id
_entity_poly.type
_entity_poly.pdbx_seq_one_letter_code
_entity_poly.pdbx_strand_id
1 'polypeptide(L)'
;MIGYYAFCHRSGAPLSEPTHYDEDGRAWRSVLSGDGDDDDRRVGELTNGAVRSTRQALVTYFRRTHRRHCEFDAELYRRAALAISRLKRAATGEQAADRYVWYALQHRFDELGYDVQWMHAHAGLRCPGCHGRLKFDDDHDGVVHAECGTNCDGTTDDQMARIRETVASLYTAAFDGSAAHPEEVLQF
;
A
#
# COMPACT_ATOMS: atom_id res chain seq x y z
N MET A 1 5.86 -2.01 0.64
CA MET A 1 5.27 -1.96 -0.71
C MET A 1 6.31 -2.37 -1.74
N ILE A 2 5.88 -2.77 -2.94
CA ILE A 2 6.76 -3.22 -4.06
C ILE A 2 6.68 -2.28 -5.27
N GLY A 3 7.67 -2.38 -6.16
CA GLY A 3 7.69 -1.64 -7.43
C GLY A 3 8.02 -0.16 -7.26
N TYR A 4 7.33 0.70 -8.01
CA TYR A 4 7.58 2.16 -8.00
C TYR A 4 7.48 2.76 -6.59
N TYR A 5 6.45 2.35 -5.84
CA TYR A 5 6.20 2.79 -4.45
C TYR A 5 7.03 2.06 -3.39
N ALA A 6 8.04 1.28 -3.78
CA ALA A 6 8.86 0.56 -2.82
C ALA A 6 9.63 1.51 -1.88
N PHE A 7 9.78 1.04 -0.65
CA PHE A 7 10.52 1.65 0.44
C PHE A 7 11.21 0.54 1.24
N CYS A 8 12.14 0.87 2.13
CA CYS A 8 12.76 -0.13 2.99
C CYS A 8 11.70 -0.79 3.87
N HIS A 9 11.40 -2.07 3.62
CA HIS A 9 10.32 -2.80 4.30
C HIS A 9 10.50 -2.94 5.82
N ARG A 10 11.69 -2.63 6.34
CA ARG A 10 12.01 -2.70 7.77
C ARG A 10 11.88 -1.36 8.48
N SER A 11 12.38 -0.27 7.90
CA SER A 11 12.38 1.06 8.54
C SER A 11 11.42 2.07 7.92
N GLY A 12 11.06 1.89 6.65
CA GLY A 12 10.26 2.83 5.87
C GLY A 12 11.09 3.85 5.11
N ALA A 13 12.43 3.81 5.22
CA ALA A 13 13.35 4.68 4.51
C ALA A 13 13.10 4.71 2.99
N PRO A 14 13.37 5.87 2.33
CA PRO A 14 13.23 5.96 0.89
C PRO A 14 14.30 5.13 0.20
N LEU A 15 14.05 4.79 -1.07
CA LEU A 15 15.03 4.11 -1.91
C LEU A 15 15.56 5.08 -2.96
N SER A 16 16.79 4.84 -3.40
CA SER A 16 17.46 5.59 -4.45
C SER A 16 16.64 5.66 -5.75
N GLU A 17 16.89 6.70 -6.55
CA GLU A 17 16.43 6.72 -7.95
C GLU A 17 17.25 5.76 -8.83
N PRO A 18 18.61 5.72 -8.75
CA PRO A 18 19.40 4.70 -9.41
C PRO A 18 18.91 3.29 -9.09
N THR A 19 18.80 2.48 -10.13
CA THR A 19 18.37 1.08 -10.07
C THR A 19 19.53 0.19 -10.46
N HIS A 20 19.78 -0.83 -9.65
CA HIS A 20 20.73 -1.91 -9.89
C HIS A 20 19.95 -3.14 -10.33
N TYR A 21 20.39 -3.81 -11.40
CA TYR A 21 19.77 -5.04 -11.88
C TYR A 21 20.61 -6.23 -11.44
N ASP A 22 19.97 -7.26 -10.89
CA ASP A 22 20.64 -8.54 -10.61
C ASP A 22 20.77 -9.40 -11.87
N GLU A 23 21.35 -10.59 -11.74
CA GLU A 23 21.56 -11.54 -12.85
C GLU A 23 20.24 -12.00 -13.50
N ASP A 24 19.13 -11.97 -12.75
CA ASP A 24 17.78 -12.29 -13.23
C ASP A 24 17.07 -11.07 -13.85
N GLY A 25 17.75 -9.92 -13.94
CA GLY A 25 17.18 -8.67 -14.45
C GLY A 25 16.18 -8.00 -13.51
N ARG A 26 16.16 -8.36 -12.21
CA ARG A 26 15.28 -7.73 -11.22
C ARG A 26 15.87 -6.41 -10.77
N ALA A 27 15.01 -5.39 -10.69
CA ALA A 27 15.37 -4.06 -10.24
C ALA A 27 15.50 -3.98 -8.71
N TRP A 28 16.66 -3.54 -8.23
CA TRP A 28 17.00 -3.27 -6.84
C TRP A 28 17.40 -1.81 -6.67
N ARG A 29 17.10 -1.22 -5.51
CA ARG A 29 17.42 0.18 -5.19
C ARG A 29 18.06 0.25 -3.81
N SER A 30 18.98 1.17 -3.59
CA SER A 30 19.66 1.29 -2.30
C SER A 30 18.78 2.04 -1.30
N VAL A 31 18.82 1.61 -0.04
CA VAL A 31 18.19 2.33 1.07
C VAL A 31 18.92 3.65 1.28
N LEU A 32 18.17 4.75 1.28
CA LEU A 32 18.68 6.09 1.58
C LEU A 32 18.48 6.41 3.08
N SER A 33 19.21 7.38 3.59
CA SER A 33 18.90 7.96 4.89
C SER A 33 17.50 8.59 4.86
N GLY A 34 16.71 8.32 5.91
CA GLY A 34 15.38 8.91 6.09
C GLY A 34 15.42 10.07 7.06
N ASP A 35 14.44 10.97 6.95
CA ASP A 35 14.19 11.98 7.99
C ASP A 35 13.79 11.27 9.30
N GLY A 36 14.74 11.12 10.23
CA GLY A 36 14.53 10.52 11.55
C GLY A 36 14.70 9.00 11.61
N ASP A 37 15.44 8.39 10.68
CA ASP A 37 15.83 6.97 10.79
C ASP A 37 17.19 6.87 11.52
N ASP A 38 17.18 6.47 12.79
CA ASP A 38 18.39 6.27 13.60
C ASP A 38 19.19 5.01 13.20
N ASP A 39 18.66 4.17 12.29
CA ASP A 39 19.31 2.93 11.83
C ASP A 39 20.16 3.18 10.57
N ASP A 40 21.15 4.07 10.70
CA ASP A 40 22.12 4.45 9.65
C ASP A 40 22.88 3.23 9.09
N ARG A 41 22.89 2.11 9.85
CA ARG A 41 23.48 0.82 9.46
C ARG A 41 22.91 0.22 8.19
N ARG A 42 21.72 0.64 7.76
CA ARG A 42 21.06 0.11 6.55
C ARG A 42 21.25 0.97 5.32
N VAL A 43 21.79 2.17 5.45
CA VAL A 43 22.03 3.03 4.29
C VAL A 43 22.95 2.30 3.31
N GLY A 44 22.54 2.24 2.05
CA GLY A 44 23.23 1.51 0.99
C GLY A 44 22.77 0.06 0.77
N GLU A 45 22.01 -0.55 1.70
CA GLU A 45 21.45 -1.89 1.49
C GLU A 45 20.56 -1.93 0.25
N LEU A 46 20.70 -2.95 -0.59
CA LEU A 46 19.85 -3.11 -1.77
C LEU A 46 18.52 -3.78 -1.40
N THR A 47 17.40 -3.18 -1.80
CA THR A 47 16.06 -3.77 -1.67
C THR A 47 15.16 -3.34 -2.83
N ASN A 48 14.19 -4.18 -3.19
CA ASN A 48 13.10 -3.85 -4.12
C ASN A 48 11.77 -3.59 -3.36
N GLY A 49 11.87 -3.41 -2.04
CA GLY A 49 10.74 -3.34 -1.13
C GLY A 49 10.29 -4.72 -0.66
N ALA A 50 9.05 -4.80 -0.20
CA ALA A 50 8.42 -6.07 0.17
C ALA A 50 6.91 -5.95 0.03
N VAL A 51 6.26 -7.09 -0.19
CA VAL A 51 4.79 -7.20 -0.16
C VAL A 51 4.28 -6.86 1.24
N ARG A 52 5.02 -7.26 2.27
CA ARG A 52 4.69 -7.02 3.68
C ARG A 52 5.85 -6.33 4.37
N SER A 53 5.60 -5.16 4.95
CA SER A 53 6.57 -4.38 5.70
C SER A 53 6.27 -4.43 7.20
N THR A 54 7.21 -3.95 8.01
CA THR A 54 6.97 -3.75 9.44
C THR A 54 5.93 -2.65 9.68
N ARG A 55 5.35 -2.62 10.89
CA ARG A 55 4.48 -1.51 11.32
C ARG A 55 5.22 -0.17 11.23
N GLN A 56 6.44 -0.11 11.76
CA GLN A 56 7.27 1.08 11.75
C GLN A 56 7.46 1.60 10.32
N ALA A 57 7.80 0.71 9.40
CA ALA A 57 8.04 1.09 8.01
C ALA A 57 6.81 1.73 7.34
N LEU A 58 5.61 1.19 7.57
CA LEU A 58 4.38 1.79 7.04
C LEU A 58 4.04 3.14 7.69
N VAL A 59 4.29 3.30 8.99
CA VAL A 59 4.08 4.60 9.67
C VAL A 59 5.05 5.65 9.15
N THR A 60 6.32 5.30 9.00
CA THR A 60 7.35 6.18 8.41
C THR A 60 6.98 6.55 6.97
N TYR A 61 6.56 5.57 6.18
CA TYR A 61 6.10 5.79 4.81
C TYR A 61 4.91 6.74 4.73
N PHE A 62 3.88 6.53 5.57
CA PHE A 62 2.71 7.40 5.67
C PHE A 62 3.09 8.85 5.99
N ARG A 63 3.92 9.07 7.02
CA ARG A 63 4.35 10.42 7.40
C ARG A 63 5.09 11.11 6.26
N ARG A 64 6.04 10.42 5.63
CA ARG A 64 6.82 10.99 4.53
C ARG A 64 5.94 11.38 3.34
N THR A 65 4.99 10.52 2.97
CA THR A 65 4.11 10.76 1.83
C THR A 65 3.10 11.86 2.11
N HIS A 66 2.55 11.93 3.33
CA HIS A 66 1.71 13.05 3.78
C HIS A 66 2.46 14.39 3.69
N ARG A 67 3.70 14.47 4.21
CA ARG A 67 4.51 15.72 4.16
C ARG A 67 4.81 16.23 2.75
N ARG A 68 4.65 15.41 1.71
CA ARG A 68 4.81 15.83 0.30
C ARG A 68 3.59 16.58 -0.23
N HIS A 69 2.45 16.40 0.42
CA HIS A 69 1.15 16.88 -0.06
C HIS A 69 0.47 17.85 0.91
N CYS A 70 0.75 17.71 2.19
CA CYS A 70 0.07 18.41 3.27
C CYS A 70 1.07 18.89 4.34
N GLU A 71 0.65 19.85 5.15
CA GLU A 71 1.42 20.33 6.30
C GLU A 71 1.55 19.24 7.39
N PHE A 72 2.41 19.48 8.37
CA PHE A 72 2.58 18.55 9.48
C PHE A 72 1.31 18.46 10.35
N ASP A 73 0.81 17.25 10.58
CA ASP A 73 -0.33 16.98 11.46
C ASP A 73 0.00 15.85 12.46
N ALA A 74 0.29 16.25 13.70
CA ALA A 74 0.63 15.32 14.77
C ALA A 74 -0.54 14.41 15.17
N GLU A 75 -1.78 14.89 15.10
CA GLU A 75 -2.95 14.11 15.49
C GLU A 75 -3.24 13.04 14.44
N LEU A 76 -3.23 13.42 13.16
CA LEU A 76 -3.32 12.45 12.06
C LEU A 76 -2.24 11.39 12.16
N TYR A 77 -0.99 11.76 12.49
CA TYR A 77 0.11 10.80 12.62
C TYR A 77 -0.08 9.81 13.78
N ARG A 78 -0.67 10.25 14.90
CA ARG A 78 -1.04 9.36 16.00
C ARG A 78 -2.15 8.41 15.58
N ARG A 79 -3.20 8.93 14.94
CA ARG A 79 -4.32 8.14 14.42
C ARG A 79 -3.86 7.11 13.40
N ALA A 80 -2.98 7.50 12.48
CA ALA A 80 -2.40 6.61 11.47
C ALA A 80 -1.61 5.47 12.12
N ALA A 81 -0.77 5.79 13.11
CA ALA A 81 0.00 4.77 13.81
C ALA A 81 -0.89 3.76 14.54
N LEU A 82 -2.01 4.20 15.14
CA LEU A 82 -2.98 3.30 15.78
C LEU A 82 -3.75 2.47 14.76
N ALA A 83 -4.27 3.09 13.69
CA ALA A 83 -5.00 2.41 12.62
C ALA A 83 -4.15 1.35 11.93
N ILE A 84 -2.91 1.68 11.54
CA ILE A 84 -1.95 0.72 10.96
C ILE A 84 -1.70 -0.45 11.92
N SER A 85 -1.63 -0.20 13.23
CA SER A 85 -1.45 -1.27 14.23
C SER A 85 -2.62 -2.24 14.25
N ARG A 86 -3.85 -1.72 14.21
CA ARG A 86 -5.07 -2.53 14.20
C ARG A 86 -5.17 -3.34 12.92
N LEU A 87 -5.02 -2.67 11.77
CA LEU A 87 -5.04 -3.30 10.45
C LEU A 87 -4.03 -4.44 10.35
N LYS A 88 -2.76 -4.19 10.69
CA LYS A 88 -1.73 -5.25 10.62
C LYS A 88 -1.96 -6.41 11.59
N ARG A 89 -2.63 -6.17 12.73
CA ARG A 89 -2.96 -7.22 13.69
C ARG A 89 -4.13 -8.07 13.20
N ALA A 90 -5.12 -7.46 12.56
CA ALA A 90 -6.28 -8.15 11.99
C ALA A 90 -5.94 -8.90 10.69
N ALA A 91 -4.96 -8.41 9.93
CA ALA A 91 -4.64 -8.95 8.61
C ALA A 91 -4.17 -10.42 8.67
N THR A 92 -4.78 -11.26 7.84
CA THR A 92 -4.36 -12.65 7.64
C THR A 92 -4.12 -12.94 6.16
N GLY A 93 -3.24 -13.91 5.86
CA GLY A 93 -3.01 -14.36 4.48
C GLY A 93 -2.68 -13.21 3.51
N GLU A 94 -3.49 -13.07 2.46
CA GLU A 94 -3.36 -12.04 1.43
C GLU A 94 -3.50 -10.61 1.98
N GLN A 95 -4.40 -10.39 2.96
CA GLN A 95 -4.69 -9.08 3.55
C GLN A 95 -3.46 -8.42 4.16
N ALA A 96 -2.46 -9.20 4.58
CA ALA A 96 -1.24 -8.70 5.18
C ALA A 96 -0.33 -7.92 4.20
N ALA A 97 -0.64 -7.93 2.89
CA ALA A 97 0.07 -7.11 1.92
C ALA A 97 -0.14 -5.62 2.20
N ASP A 98 0.95 -4.85 2.15
CA ASP A 98 0.99 -3.43 2.51
C ASP A 98 -0.02 -2.58 1.73
N ARG A 99 -0.32 -2.95 0.48
CA ARG A 99 -1.30 -2.24 -0.36
C ARG A 99 -2.71 -2.29 0.25
N TYR A 100 -3.12 -3.43 0.80
CA TYR A 100 -4.44 -3.57 1.40
C TYR A 100 -4.53 -2.82 2.72
N VAL A 101 -3.46 -2.87 3.52
CA VAL A 101 -3.34 -2.05 4.74
C VAL A 101 -3.41 -0.56 4.39
N TRP A 102 -2.77 -0.14 3.29
CA TRP A 102 -2.79 1.25 2.83
C TRP A 102 -4.18 1.71 2.39
N TYR A 103 -4.87 0.94 1.56
CA TYR A 103 -6.22 1.30 1.10
C TYR A 103 -7.28 1.19 2.20
N ALA A 104 -7.15 0.24 3.13
CA ALA A 104 -8.01 0.20 4.32
C ALA A 104 -7.77 1.40 5.25
N LEU A 105 -6.51 1.86 5.38
CA LEU A 105 -6.18 3.08 6.10
C LEU A 105 -6.76 4.31 5.42
N GLN A 106 -6.70 4.37 4.10
CA GLN A 106 -7.30 5.45 3.31
C GLN A 106 -8.80 5.53 3.57
N HIS A 107 -9.53 4.42 3.40
CA HIS A 107 -10.97 4.36 3.68
C HIS A 107 -11.29 4.79 5.11
N ARG A 108 -10.48 4.37 6.10
CA ARG A 108 -10.66 4.82 7.49
C ARG A 108 -10.63 6.34 7.63
N PHE A 109 -9.72 6.99 6.92
CA PHE A 109 -9.52 8.43 7.03
C PHE A 109 -10.54 9.21 6.22
N ASP A 110 -11.00 8.66 5.10
CA ASP A 110 -12.14 9.19 4.34
C ASP A 110 -13.41 9.22 5.21
N GLU A 111 -13.74 8.12 5.89
CA GLU A 111 -14.88 8.06 6.83
C GLU A 111 -14.76 9.06 7.99
N LEU A 112 -13.53 9.43 8.36
CA LEU A 112 -13.25 10.42 9.40
C LEU A 112 -13.20 11.86 8.87
N GLY A 113 -13.46 12.07 7.58
CA GLY A 113 -13.52 13.39 6.93
C GLY A 113 -12.16 14.01 6.61
N TYR A 114 -11.09 13.22 6.53
CA TYR A 114 -9.79 13.71 6.09
C TYR A 114 -9.71 13.76 4.56
N ASP A 115 -8.97 14.74 4.02
CA ASP A 115 -8.58 14.72 2.60
C ASP A 115 -7.49 13.65 2.40
N VAL A 116 -7.87 12.57 1.72
CA VAL A 116 -7.03 11.40 1.49
C VAL A 116 -6.72 11.14 0.02
N GLN A 117 -7.12 12.03 -0.90
CA GLN A 117 -6.97 11.81 -2.34
C GLN A 117 -5.51 11.59 -2.74
N TRP A 118 -4.59 12.27 -2.05
CA TRP A 118 -3.14 12.10 -2.22
C TRP A 118 -2.64 10.67 -1.96
N MET A 119 -3.36 9.85 -1.18
CA MET A 119 -2.95 8.48 -0.84
C MET A 119 -2.97 7.54 -2.05
N HIS A 120 -3.84 7.78 -3.04
CA HIS A 120 -3.88 6.99 -4.27
C HIS A 120 -2.57 7.05 -5.05
N ALA A 121 -1.87 8.18 -4.98
CA ALA A 121 -0.58 8.38 -5.66
C ALA A 121 0.61 7.68 -4.97
N HIS A 122 0.38 6.94 -3.88
CA HIS A 122 1.45 6.29 -3.08
C HIS A 122 1.23 4.80 -2.87
N ALA A 123 0.27 4.19 -3.56
CA ALA A 123 0.14 2.75 -3.64
C ALA A 123 -0.36 2.37 -5.04
N GLY A 124 0.17 1.26 -5.55
CA GLY A 124 -0.28 0.72 -6.83
C GLY A 124 -1.12 -0.52 -6.57
N LEU A 125 -2.29 -0.58 -7.20
CA LEU A 125 -3.05 -1.82 -7.30
C LEU A 125 -2.22 -2.86 -8.09
N ARG A 126 -2.29 -4.09 -7.61
CA ARG A 126 -1.52 -5.23 -8.14
C ARG A 126 -2.37 -6.47 -8.07
N CYS A 127 -2.11 -7.41 -8.98
CA CYS A 127 -2.79 -8.70 -8.96
C CYS A 127 -2.67 -9.36 -7.56
N PRO A 128 -3.81 -9.77 -6.96
CA PRO A 128 -3.84 -10.55 -5.73
C PRO A 128 -2.93 -11.78 -5.77
N GLY A 129 -2.98 -12.55 -6.87
CA GLY A 129 -2.22 -13.79 -7.05
C GLY A 129 -0.71 -13.60 -7.26
N CYS A 130 -0.30 -12.92 -8.34
CA CYS A 130 1.14 -12.81 -8.70
C CYS A 130 1.80 -11.48 -8.35
N HIS A 131 1.03 -10.49 -7.87
CA HIS A 131 1.50 -9.12 -7.63
C HIS A 131 2.01 -8.38 -8.87
N GLY A 132 1.70 -8.89 -10.07
CA GLY A 132 1.94 -8.25 -11.34
C GLY A 132 1.12 -6.98 -11.54
N ARG A 133 1.42 -6.25 -12.63
CA ARG A 133 0.63 -5.09 -13.06
C ARG A 133 -0.78 -5.54 -13.43
N LEU A 134 -1.77 -4.74 -13.08
CA LEU A 134 -3.13 -4.89 -13.57
C LEU A 134 -3.28 -4.12 -14.89
N LYS A 135 -4.14 -4.62 -15.77
CA LYS A 135 -4.68 -3.90 -16.92
C LYS A 135 -6.05 -3.39 -16.51
N PHE A 136 -6.31 -2.11 -16.69
CA PHE A 136 -7.59 -1.51 -16.38
C PHE A 136 -8.38 -1.33 -17.66
N ASP A 137 -9.66 -1.67 -17.60
CA ASP A 137 -10.63 -1.34 -18.63
C ASP A 137 -11.77 -0.61 -17.93
N ASP A 138 -12.12 0.57 -18.45
CA ASP A 138 -13.24 1.34 -17.95
C ASP A 138 -14.42 0.97 -18.84
N ASP A 139 -15.38 0.23 -18.28
CA ASP A 139 -16.63 0.04 -19.00
C ASP A 139 -17.39 1.38 -19.10
N HIS A 140 -18.26 1.49 -20.09
CA HIS A 140 -19.05 2.72 -20.34
C HIS A 140 -19.99 3.08 -19.18
N ASP A 141 -20.17 2.19 -18.19
CA ASP A 141 -21.07 2.33 -17.05
C ASP A 141 -20.34 2.84 -15.79
N GLY A 142 -19.05 3.15 -15.89
CA GLY A 142 -18.25 3.72 -14.81
C GLY A 142 -17.73 2.70 -13.80
N VAL A 143 -17.82 1.41 -14.11
CA VAL A 143 -17.25 0.34 -13.29
C VAL A 143 -15.84 0.03 -13.79
N VAL A 144 -14.86 0.29 -12.93
CA VAL A 144 -13.46 -0.02 -13.23
C VAL A 144 -13.22 -1.52 -13.13
N HIS A 145 -12.94 -2.17 -14.26
CA HIS A 145 -12.54 -3.57 -14.35
C HIS A 145 -11.00 -3.68 -14.33
N ALA A 146 -10.45 -4.67 -13.64
CA ALA A 146 -9.00 -4.87 -13.58
C ALA A 146 -8.57 -6.31 -13.81
N GLU A 147 -7.86 -6.58 -14.90
CA GLU A 147 -7.35 -7.91 -15.22
C GLU A 147 -5.88 -8.09 -14.82
N CYS A 148 -5.49 -9.34 -14.53
CA CYS A 148 -4.08 -9.66 -14.34
C CYS A 148 -3.29 -9.52 -15.65
N GLY A 149 -2.39 -8.54 -15.73
CA GLY A 149 -1.60 -8.31 -16.95
C GLY A 149 -0.63 -9.44 -17.29
N THR A 150 -0.29 -10.29 -16.32
CA THR A 150 0.55 -11.49 -16.48
C THR A 150 -0.29 -12.75 -16.78
N ASN A 151 -1.61 -12.69 -16.63
CA ASN A 151 -2.51 -13.84 -16.74
C ASN A 151 -2.04 -15.03 -15.86
N CYS A 152 -1.79 -14.79 -14.57
CA CYS A 152 -1.10 -15.76 -13.71
C CYS A 152 -1.93 -16.99 -13.34
N ASP A 153 -3.26 -16.92 -13.46
CA ASP A 153 -4.19 -18.01 -13.18
C ASP A 153 -4.89 -18.53 -14.46
N GLY A 154 -4.55 -17.98 -15.63
CA GLY A 154 -5.16 -18.34 -16.90
C GLY A 154 -6.55 -17.73 -17.12
N THR A 155 -7.00 -16.83 -16.24
CA THR A 155 -8.33 -16.19 -16.31
C THR A 155 -8.25 -14.71 -16.66
N THR A 156 -9.36 -14.16 -17.15
CA THR A 156 -9.57 -12.70 -17.30
C THR A 156 -10.50 -12.17 -16.22
N ASP A 157 -10.53 -12.84 -15.05
CA ASP A 157 -11.43 -12.50 -13.96
C ASP A 157 -11.11 -11.11 -13.41
N ASP A 158 -12.17 -10.37 -13.03
CA ASP A 158 -12.04 -9.05 -12.42
C ASP A 158 -11.31 -9.15 -11.07
N GLN A 159 -10.07 -8.67 -11.06
CA GLN A 159 -9.27 -8.57 -9.86
C GLN A 159 -9.68 -7.37 -9.00
N MET A 160 -10.41 -6.39 -9.55
CA MET A 160 -10.88 -5.23 -8.79
C MET A 160 -11.88 -5.65 -7.71
N ALA A 161 -12.89 -6.46 -8.06
CA ALA A 161 -13.83 -7.04 -7.10
C ALA A 161 -13.11 -7.72 -5.93
N ARG A 162 -12.17 -8.63 -6.23
CA ARG A 162 -11.36 -9.31 -5.21
C ARG A 162 -10.54 -8.35 -4.35
N ILE A 163 -9.96 -7.29 -4.94
CA ILE A 163 -9.22 -6.28 -4.18
C ILE A 163 -10.14 -5.53 -3.22
N ARG A 164 -11.31 -5.07 -3.70
CA ARG A 164 -12.30 -4.37 -2.88
C ARG A 164 -12.78 -5.23 -1.72
N GLU A 165 -13.12 -6.49 -1.98
CA GLU A 165 -13.47 -7.47 -0.95
C GLU A 165 -12.36 -7.65 0.09
N THR A 166 -11.11 -7.83 -0.36
CA THR A 166 -9.97 -8.01 0.54
C THR A 166 -9.77 -6.78 1.44
N VAL A 167 -9.91 -5.56 0.90
CA VAL A 167 -9.76 -4.32 1.68
C VAL A 167 -10.93 -4.14 2.65
N ALA A 168 -12.17 -4.32 2.20
CA ALA A 168 -13.38 -4.20 3.02
C ALA A 168 -13.40 -5.22 4.17
N SER A 169 -13.01 -6.48 3.88
CA SER A 169 -12.87 -7.54 4.87
C SER A 169 -11.79 -7.20 5.91
N LEU A 170 -10.62 -6.72 5.47
CA LEU A 170 -9.56 -6.29 6.38
C LEU A 170 -10.01 -5.11 7.25
N TYR A 171 -10.69 -4.13 6.66
CA TYR A 171 -11.20 -2.96 7.37
C TYR A 171 -12.18 -3.38 8.48
N THR A 172 -13.19 -4.16 8.11
CA THR A 172 -14.23 -4.65 9.02
C THR A 172 -13.63 -5.48 10.16
N ALA A 173 -12.62 -6.31 9.87
CA ALA A 173 -11.92 -7.09 10.89
C ALA A 173 -11.06 -6.24 11.85
N ALA A 174 -10.64 -5.04 11.44
CA ALA A 174 -9.75 -4.18 12.22
C ALA A 174 -10.48 -3.14 13.08
N PHE A 175 -11.71 -2.78 12.73
CA PHE A 175 -12.46 -1.70 13.35
C PHE A 175 -13.87 -2.16 13.76
N ASP A 176 -14.00 -2.52 15.03
CA ASP A 176 -15.28 -2.89 15.63
C ASP A 176 -16.32 -1.76 15.43
N GLY A 177 -17.51 -2.11 14.94
CA GLY A 177 -18.62 -1.18 14.74
C GLY A 177 -18.60 -0.38 13.44
N SER A 178 -17.62 -0.60 12.56
CA SER A 178 -17.56 -0.01 11.21
C SER A 178 -17.36 -1.14 10.19
N ALA A 179 -18.45 -1.59 9.58
CA ALA A 179 -18.38 -2.51 8.45
C ALA A 179 -18.24 -1.70 7.16
N ALA A 180 -17.29 -2.08 6.31
CA ALA A 180 -17.16 -1.50 4.99
C ALA A 180 -17.79 -2.44 3.96
N HIS A 181 -18.57 -1.90 3.04
CA HIS A 181 -19.01 -2.63 1.86
C HIS A 181 -17.94 -2.54 0.75
N PRO A 182 -17.69 -3.61 -0.03
CA PRO A 182 -16.70 -3.57 -1.12
C PRO A 182 -16.93 -2.42 -2.12
N GLU A 183 -18.19 -2.07 -2.36
CA GLU A 183 -18.60 -0.97 -3.25
C GLU A 183 -18.32 0.43 -2.68
N GLU A 184 -17.98 0.57 -1.40
CA GLU A 184 -17.63 1.86 -0.78
C GLU A 184 -16.11 2.07 -0.77
N VAL A 185 -15.35 1.03 -1.10
CA VAL A 185 -13.89 1.02 -1.04
C VAL A 185 -13.32 1.18 -2.44
N LEU A 186 -12.27 2.01 -2.58
CA LEU A 186 -11.58 2.25 -3.85
C LEU A 186 -12.55 2.70 -4.97
N GLN A 187 -13.31 3.75 -4.66
CA GLN A 187 -14.05 4.52 -5.66
C GLN A 187 -13.11 5.54 -6.29
N PHE A 188 -13.11 5.62 -7.62
CA PHE A 188 -12.23 6.48 -8.43
C PHE A 188 -13.05 7.53 -9.17
#